data_AF-A0A853EG17-F1
#
_entry.id   AF-A0A853EG17-F1
#
_cell.length_a   1.000
_cell.length_b   1.000
_cell.length_c   1.000
_cell.angle_alpha   90.00
_cell.angle_beta   90.00
_cell.angle_gamma   90.00
#
_symmetry.space_group_name_H-M   'P 1'
#
loop_
_entity.id
_entity.type
_entity.pdbx_description
1 polymer ?
#
loop_
_entity_poly.entity_id
_entity_poly.type
_entity_poly.pdbx_seq_one_letter_code
_entity_poly.pdbx_strand_id
1 'polypeptide(L)'
;MNIDVYILSFMPRETILEINHPDLSEAAVHSLDLNAESDLPAAVIRAMSLRGADTFPLTVVDGHVVKSGAAPTREEIDSWKAQGVTESVALVTEAKSAVDFNGAARVHISLDVADVAASIPFYSVLFDCSPSKVKDDYAKFEPEEPSLNLSINQHEEITSSSGHYGIQVKSTAEVENARTRLASAGFVITEESETACCYAVQTKIWVVDPDGNMWEVFVVTEAEADEGCGPDCICFQELERSYVQAPEAFTTP
;
A
#
# COMPACT_ATOMS: atom_id res chain seq x y z
N MET A 1 16.97 -4.60 39.40
CA MET A 1 16.62 -4.77 37.98
C MET A 1 15.12 -4.88 37.92
N ASN A 2 14.46 -3.87 37.38
CA ASN A 2 13.01 -3.85 37.19
C ASN A 2 12.71 -4.51 35.86
N ILE A 3 11.87 -5.54 35.89
CA ILE A 3 11.42 -6.26 34.70
C ILE A 3 9.94 -5.93 34.52
N ASP A 4 9.61 -5.31 33.40
CA ASP A 4 8.25 -4.97 33.01
C ASP A 4 7.90 -5.74 31.73
N VAL A 5 6.74 -6.39 31.70
CA VAL A 5 6.23 -7.08 30.51
C VAL A 5 4.95 -6.41 30.06
N TYR A 6 4.99 -5.79 28.89
CA TYR A 6 3.82 -5.17 28.26
C TYR A 6 3.14 -6.18 27.34
N ILE A 7 1.82 -6.27 27.40
CA ILE A 7 0.98 -7.14 26.56
C ILE A 7 -0.19 -6.34 25.98
N LEU A 8 -0.73 -6.79 24.86
CA LEU A 8 -1.96 -6.22 24.29
C LEU A 8 -3.16 -6.63 25.15
N SER A 9 -4.17 -5.76 25.20
CA SER A 9 -5.38 -5.94 26.01
C SER A 9 -6.14 -7.23 25.70
N PHE A 10 -6.04 -7.74 24.48
CA PHE A 10 -6.65 -9.00 24.07
C PHE A 10 -5.79 -10.24 24.35
N MET A 11 -4.52 -10.08 24.75
CA MET A 11 -3.66 -11.22 25.07
C MET A 11 -3.90 -11.74 26.49
N PRO A 12 -3.98 -13.06 26.71
CA PRO A 12 -4.18 -13.63 28.04
C PRO A 12 -2.96 -13.36 28.92
N ARG A 13 -3.16 -12.57 29.98
CA ARG A 13 -2.12 -12.23 30.97
C ARG A 13 -1.56 -13.46 31.68
N GLU A 14 -2.38 -14.51 31.79
CA GLU A 14 -2.03 -15.79 32.41
C GLU A 14 -0.79 -16.41 31.75
N THR A 15 -0.64 -16.23 30.44
CA THR A 15 0.53 -16.70 29.66
C THR A 15 1.85 -16.17 30.21
N ILE A 16 1.86 -14.95 30.77
CA ILE A 16 3.05 -14.35 31.38
C ILE A 16 3.18 -14.76 32.84
N LEU A 17 2.05 -14.82 33.58
CA LEU A 17 2.06 -15.16 35.00
C LEU A 17 2.45 -16.63 35.27
N GLU A 18 2.18 -17.54 34.33
CA GLU A 18 2.55 -18.96 34.41
C GLU A 18 4.07 -19.20 34.47
N ILE A 19 4.89 -18.22 34.07
CA ILE A 19 6.36 -18.26 34.21
C ILE A 19 6.75 -18.46 35.69
N ASN A 20 5.91 -18.00 36.64
CA ASN A 20 6.04 -18.17 38.08
C ASN A 20 7.45 -17.82 38.61
N HIS A 21 7.97 -16.68 38.16
CA HIS A 21 9.27 -16.17 38.55
C HIS A 21 9.11 -15.16 39.70
N PRO A 22 9.90 -15.22 40.79
CA PRO A 22 9.70 -14.39 42.00
C PRO A 22 9.65 -12.88 41.78
N ASP A 23 10.37 -12.37 40.77
CA ASP A 23 10.39 -10.94 40.44
C ASP A 23 9.42 -10.55 39.29
N LEU A 24 8.67 -11.50 38.74
CA LEU A 24 7.62 -11.24 37.74
C LEU A 24 6.27 -11.23 38.44
N SER A 25 6.00 -10.15 39.16
CA SER A 25 4.73 -9.96 39.86
C SER A 25 3.59 -9.60 38.91
N GLU A 26 2.35 -9.74 39.36
CA GLU A 26 1.19 -9.28 38.58
C GLU A 26 1.28 -7.78 38.23
N ALA A 27 1.86 -6.96 39.11
CA ALA A 27 2.06 -5.52 38.87
C ALA A 27 3.14 -5.20 37.83
N ALA A 28 3.99 -6.16 37.48
CA ALA A 28 5.01 -6.02 36.44
C ALA A 28 4.47 -6.37 35.04
N VAL A 29 3.23 -6.87 34.93
CA VAL A 29 2.58 -7.22 33.66
C VAL A 29 1.56 -6.14 33.31
N HIS A 30 1.86 -5.35 32.29
CA HIS A 30 1.07 -4.19 31.89
C HIS A 30 0.23 -4.52 30.65
N SER A 31 -1.09 -4.39 30.77
CA SER A 31 -2.02 -4.59 29.65
C SER A 31 -2.28 -3.26 28.95
N LEU A 32 -2.09 -3.22 27.63
CA LEU A 32 -2.15 -2.01 26.81
C LEU A 32 -3.24 -2.09 25.76
N ASP A 33 -4.04 -1.03 25.64
CA ASP A 33 -4.85 -0.75 24.47
C ASP A 33 -4.13 0.29 23.61
N LEU A 34 -3.69 -0.09 22.41
CA LEU A 34 -2.93 0.80 21.52
C LEU A 34 -3.76 1.98 21.00
N ASN A 35 -5.09 1.91 21.10
CA ASN A 35 -5.99 2.98 20.67
C ASN A 35 -6.36 3.95 21.80
N ALA A 36 -5.95 3.68 23.04
CA ALA A 36 -6.24 4.52 24.19
C ALA A 36 -5.06 5.46 24.51
N GLU A 37 -5.36 6.69 24.92
CA GLU A 37 -4.34 7.59 25.46
C GLU A 37 -3.72 6.97 26.72
N SER A 38 -2.41 6.72 26.67
CA SER A 38 -1.65 6.08 27.74
C SER A 38 -0.29 6.75 27.87
N ASP A 39 0.16 7.00 29.10
CA ASP A 39 1.51 7.48 29.37
C ASP A 39 2.49 6.29 29.39
N LEU A 40 2.96 5.90 28.20
CA LEU A 40 3.84 4.74 28.02
C LEU A 40 5.32 5.13 28.15
N PRO A 41 6.17 4.25 28.71
CA PRO A 41 7.61 4.49 28.69
C PRO A 41 8.17 4.63 27.28
N ALA A 42 9.18 5.48 27.11
CA ALA A 42 9.78 5.78 25.81
C ALA A 42 10.26 4.55 25.03
N ALA A 43 10.77 3.51 25.72
CA ALA A 43 11.18 2.25 25.12
C ALA A 43 10.00 1.49 24.47
N VAL A 44 8.82 1.55 25.08
CA VAL A 44 7.58 0.94 24.56
C VAL A 44 7.09 1.73 23.34
N ILE A 45 7.04 3.06 23.45
CA ILE A 45 6.66 3.94 22.32
C ILE A 45 7.56 3.68 21.10
N ARG A 46 8.87 3.60 21.32
CA ARG A 46 9.84 3.35 20.24
C ARG A 46 9.71 1.96 19.64
N ALA A 47 9.34 0.95 20.43
CA ALA A 47 9.07 -0.39 19.93
C ALA A 47 7.79 -0.40 19.06
N MET A 48 6.71 0.20 19.57
CA MET A 48 5.43 0.31 18.87
C MET A 48 5.56 1.05 17.54
N SER A 49 6.32 2.14 17.47
CA SER A 49 6.47 2.93 16.24
C SER A 49 7.17 2.18 15.10
N LEU A 50 7.94 1.15 15.42
CA LEU A 50 8.72 0.39 14.42
C LEU A 50 8.02 -0.88 13.94
N ARG A 51 7.17 -1.48 14.78
CA ARG A 51 6.67 -2.85 14.56
C ARG A 51 5.21 -3.08 14.98
N GLY A 52 4.51 -2.07 15.51
CA GLY A 52 3.07 -2.16 15.85
C GLY A 52 2.73 -3.31 16.81
N ALA A 53 1.61 -3.99 16.56
CA ALA A 53 1.11 -5.09 17.39
C ALA A 53 2.07 -6.30 17.49
N ASP A 54 2.94 -6.50 16.49
CA ASP A 54 3.90 -7.62 16.44
C ASP A 54 5.05 -7.48 17.47
N THR A 55 5.09 -6.37 18.22
CA THR A 55 6.07 -6.18 19.30
C THR A 55 5.69 -6.83 20.62
N PHE A 56 4.44 -7.24 20.79
CA PHE A 56 3.95 -7.74 22.06
C PHE A 56 3.91 -9.27 22.09
N PRO A 57 4.21 -9.92 23.24
CA PRO A 57 4.61 -9.31 24.51
C PRO A 57 6.00 -8.66 24.44
N LEU A 58 6.16 -7.53 25.12
CA LEU A 58 7.39 -6.72 25.13
C LEU A 58 7.98 -6.71 26.53
N THR A 59 9.19 -7.25 26.69
CA THR A 59 9.91 -7.26 27.97
C THR A 59 10.92 -6.13 28.01
N VAL A 60 10.80 -5.28 29.02
CA VAL A 60 11.67 -4.15 29.31
C VAL A 60 12.38 -4.42 30.62
N VAL A 61 13.69 -4.18 30.63
CA VAL A 61 14.54 -4.37 31.80
C VAL A 61 15.34 -3.10 32.05
N ASP A 62 15.13 -2.46 33.20
CA ASP A 62 15.76 -1.18 33.56
C ASP A 62 15.68 -0.14 32.41
N GLY A 63 14.51 -0.05 31.76
CA GLY A 63 14.24 0.87 30.65
C GLY A 63 14.73 0.43 29.26
N HIS A 64 15.34 -0.75 29.13
CA HIS A 64 15.85 -1.29 27.85
C HIS A 64 15.00 -2.45 27.34
N VAL A 65 14.68 -2.49 26.04
CA VAL A 65 13.94 -3.60 25.43
C VAL A 65 14.84 -4.83 25.31
N VAL A 66 14.51 -5.92 25.99
CA VAL A 66 15.33 -7.15 25.96
C VAL A 66 14.70 -8.28 25.15
N LYS A 67 13.38 -8.25 24.95
CA LYS A 67 12.65 -9.24 24.16
C LYS A 67 11.32 -8.67 23.67
N SER A 68 10.90 -9.03 22.46
CA SER A 68 9.64 -8.59 21.85
C SER A 68 9.01 -9.72 21.03
N GLY A 69 7.68 -9.82 20.99
CA GLY A 69 6.93 -10.76 20.15
C GLY A 69 6.85 -12.19 20.69
N ALA A 70 7.53 -12.49 21.80
CA ALA A 70 7.44 -13.78 22.49
C ALA A 70 7.62 -13.60 23.99
N ALA A 71 6.85 -14.35 24.78
CA ALA A 71 6.96 -14.30 26.24
C ALA A 71 8.39 -14.66 26.68
N PRO A 72 8.95 -13.97 27.68
CA PRO A 72 10.21 -14.38 28.26
C PRO A 72 10.04 -15.74 28.93
N THR A 73 11.09 -16.55 28.91
CA THR A 73 11.16 -17.80 29.68
C THR A 73 11.70 -17.50 31.07
N ARG A 74 11.47 -18.43 32.00
CA ARG A 74 12.06 -18.34 33.35
C ARG A 74 13.59 -18.31 33.29
N GLU A 75 14.19 -19.12 32.42
CA GLU A 75 15.64 -19.20 32.24
C GLU A 75 16.24 -17.88 31.73
N GLU A 76 15.59 -17.22 30.77
CA GLU A 76 16.00 -15.90 30.30
C GLU A 76 15.96 -14.86 31.44
N ILE A 77 14.89 -14.84 32.22
CA ILE A 77 14.75 -13.92 33.37
C ILE A 77 15.79 -14.21 34.47
N ASP A 78 16.09 -15.48 34.72
CA ASP A 78 17.12 -15.90 35.67
C ASP A 78 18.51 -15.45 35.17
N SER A 79 18.79 -15.66 33.89
CA SER A 79 20.04 -15.25 33.23
C SER A 79 20.25 -13.74 33.30
N TRP A 80 19.24 -12.94 32.91
CA TRP A 80 19.31 -11.48 32.96
C TRP A 80 19.55 -10.96 34.38
N LYS A 81 19.03 -11.63 35.41
CA LYS A 81 19.30 -11.22 36.79
C LYS A 81 20.69 -11.62 37.27
N ALA A 82 21.17 -12.79 36.89
CA ALA A 82 22.48 -13.26 37.30
C ALA A 82 23.62 -12.46 36.65
N GLN A 83 23.45 -12.07 35.39
CA GLN A 83 24.52 -11.50 34.57
C GLN A 83 24.27 -10.05 34.15
N GLY A 84 23.09 -9.51 34.46
CA GLY A 84 22.61 -8.26 33.87
C GLY A 84 22.14 -8.49 32.43
N VAL A 85 21.58 -7.44 31.82
CA VAL A 85 21.25 -7.43 30.40
C VAL A 85 22.55 -7.19 29.63
N THR A 86 23.09 -8.24 29.02
CA THR A 86 24.32 -8.13 28.20
C THR A 86 24.00 -7.73 26.76
N GLU A 87 22.82 -8.07 26.26
CA GLU A 87 22.32 -7.67 24.95
C GLU A 87 20.81 -7.40 25.00
N SER A 88 20.40 -6.20 24.56
CA SER A 88 19.01 -5.83 24.30
C SER A 88 18.67 -6.18 22.86
N VAL A 89 17.46 -6.71 22.58
CA VAL A 89 17.02 -6.88 21.17
C VAL A 89 17.11 -5.52 20.49
N ALA A 90 17.90 -5.47 19.40
CA ALA A 90 17.93 -4.30 18.56
C ALA A 90 16.51 -4.05 18.03
N LEU A 91 15.93 -2.93 18.45
CA LEU A 91 14.81 -2.33 17.75
C LEU A 91 15.19 -2.26 16.27
N VAL A 92 14.32 -2.66 15.34
CA VAL A 92 14.65 -2.63 13.91
C VAL A 92 14.97 -1.20 13.54
N THR A 93 16.25 -0.89 13.45
CA THR A 93 16.74 0.45 13.12
C THR A 93 16.78 0.65 11.60
N GLU A 94 16.68 -0.45 10.85
CA GLU A 94 16.73 -0.46 9.39
C GLU A 94 15.82 -1.58 8.88
N ALA A 95 14.88 -1.22 8.00
CA ALA A 95 14.09 -2.16 7.22
C ALA A 95 14.48 -2.00 5.75
N LYS A 96 14.67 -3.12 5.06
CA LYS A 96 14.89 -3.15 3.61
C LYS A 96 13.60 -3.56 2.94
N SER A 97 13.30 -2.97 1.78
CA SER A 97 12.13 -3.34 1.00
C SER A 97 12.14 -4.84 0.73
N ALA A 98 11.01 -5.49 0.95
CA ALA A 98 10.80 -6.90 0.57
C ALA A 98 10.45 -7.05 -0.93
N VAL A 99 10.27 -5.93 -1.64
CA VAL A 99 9.89 -5.87 -3.05
C VAL A 99 10.94 -5.05 -3.80
N ASP A 100 11.37 -5.56 -4.95
CA ASP A 100 12.27 -4.85 -5.86
C ASP A 100 11.46 -3.99 -6.84
N PHE A 101 11.96 -2.80 -7.17
CA PHE A 101 11.33 -1.90 -8.15
C PHE A 101 12.33 -0.87 -8.67
N ASN A 102 12.04 -0.31 -9.85
CA ASN A 102 12.90 0.69 -10.49
C ASN A 102 12.93 2.00 -9.69
N GLY A 103 14.14 2.48 -9.40
CA GLY A 103 14.40 3.74 -8.70
C GLY A 103 14.42 3.63 -7.17
N ALA A 104 14.55 4.77 -6.48
CA ALA A 104 14.54 4.82 -5.01
C ALA A 104 13.12 4.89 -4.42
N ALA A 105 12.13 5.26 -5.23
CA ALA A 105 10.73 5.35 -4.89
C ALA A 105 9.86 5.13 -6.14
N ARG A 106 8.59 4.79 -5.94
CA ARG A 106 7.57 4.70 -6.99
C ARG A 106 6.22 5.22 -6.51
N VAL A 107 5.36 5.58 -7.44
CA VAL A 107 4.02 6.08 -7.12
C VAL A 107 3.17 4.95 -6.56
N HIS A 108 2.36 5.25 -5.54
CA HIS A 108 1.32 4.34 -5.07
C HIS A 108 -0.05 4.96 -5.30
N ILE A 109 -0.95 4.18 -5.89
CA ILE A 109 -2.37 4.52 -6.06
C ILE A 109 -3.18 3.39 -5.42
N SER A 110 -4.15 3.75 -4.58
CA SER A 110 -5.13 2.82 -4.03
C SER A 110 -6.49 3.23 -4.56
N LEU A 111 -7.15 2.32 -5.28
CA LEU A 111 -8.48 2.52 -5.84
C LEU A 111 -9.48 1.63 -5.14
N ASP A 112 -10.64 2.20 -4.84
CA ASP A 112 -11.79 1.46 -4.36
C ASP A 112 -12.66 1.09 -5.56
N VAL A 113 -13.04 -0.18 -5.66
CA VAL A 113 -13.84 -0.72 -6.76
C VAL A 113 -15.01 -1.51 -6.22
N ALA A 114 -16.08 -1.63 -7.01
CA ALA A 114 -17.24 -2.44 -6.62
C ALA A 114 -16.97 -3.94 -6.77
N ASP A 115 -16.12 -4.33 -7.73
CA ASP A 115 -15.82 -5.74 -8.03
C ASP A 115 -14.38 -5.89 -8.56
N VAL A 116 -13.50 -6.48 -7.75
CA VAL A 116 -12.09 -6.72 -8.11
C VAL A 116 -11.95 -7.62 -9.34
N ALA A 117 -12.81 -8.62 -9.49
CA ALA A 117 -12.75 -9.53 -10.64
C ALA A 117 -13.12 -8.82 -11.94
N ALA A 118 -14.02 -7.83 -11.89
CA ALA A 118 -14.37 -7.00 -13.03
C ALA A 118 -13.27 -5.98 -13.38
N SER A 119 -12.54 -5.47 -12.38
CA SER A 119 -11.48 -4.47 -12.60
C SER A 119 -10.17 -5.10 -13.11
N ILE A 120 -9.83 -6.33 -12.72
CA ILE A 120 -8.57 -7.00 -13.11
C ILE A 120 -8.35 -6.99 -14.63
N PRO A 121 -9.31 -7.38 -15.49
CA PRO A 121 -9.14 -7.33 -16.95
C PRO A 121 -8.76 -5.94 -17.48
N PHE A 122 -9.43 -4.89 -16.99
CA PHE A 122 -9.17 -3.51 -17.40
C PHE A 122 -7.73 -3.12 -17.10
N TYR A 123 -7.29 -3.30 -15.84
CA TYR A 123 -5.97 -2.88 -15.41
C TYR A 123 -4.85 -3.75 -15.98
N SER A 124 -5.12 -5.04 -16.21
CA SER A 124 -4.14 -5.95 -16.84
C SER A 124 -3.84 -5.50 -18.27
N VAL A 125 -4.86 -5.14 -19.03
CA VAL A 125 -4.64 -4.60 -20.37
C VAL A 125 -4.00 -3.23 -20.28
N LEU A 126 -4.53 -2.29 -19.49
CA LEU A 126 -4.05 -0.90 -19.42
C LEU A 126 -2.54 -0.81 -19.17
N PHE A 127 -2.05 -1.56 -18.19
CA PHE A 127 -0.64 -1.61 -17.80
C PHE A 127 0.18 -2.70 -18.49
N ASP A 128 -0.44 -3.48 -19.36
CA ASP A 128 0.20 -4.59 -20.09
C ASP A 128 0.92 -5.58 -19.14
N CYS A 129 0.30 -5.87 -17.98
CA CYS A 129 0.90 -6.74 -16.96
C CYS A 129 -0.16 -7.53 -16.17
N SER A 130 0.20 -8.71 -15.69
CA SER A 130 -0.64 -9.47 -14.75
C SER A 130 -0.56 -8.86 -13.33
N PRO A 131 -1.61 -9.04 -12.50
CA PRO A 131 -1.53 -8.64 -11.10
C PRO A 131 -0.45 -9.44 -10.37
N SER A 132 0.36 -8.78 -9.56
CA SER A 132 1.39 -9.41 -8.72
C SER A 132 0.80 -10.11 -7.50
N LYS A 133 -0.43 -9.77 -7.12
CA LYS A 133 -1.18 -10.39 -6.03
C LYS A 133 -2.67 -10.30 -6.28
N VAL A 134 -3.38 -11.39 -6.00
CA VAL A 134 -4.85 -11.47 -6.03
C VAL A 134 -5.36 -12.13 -4.76
N LYS A 135 -6.43 -11.57 -4.20
CA LYS A 135 -7.28 -12.04 -3.10
C LYS A 135 -8.74 -11.74 -3.46
N ASP A 136 -9.68 -12.27 -2.68
CA ASP A 136 -11.11 -12.16 -2.98
C ASP A 136 -11.61 -10.72 -3.03
N ASP A 137 -11.01 -9.82 -2.23
CA ASP A 137 -11.37 -8.41 -2.08
C ASP A 137 -10.24 -7.45 -2.49
N TYR A 138 -9.16 -7.98 -3.10
CA TYR A 138 -7.95 -7.19 -3.35
C TYR A 138 -7.15 -7.70 -4.56
N ALA A 139 -6.69 -6.76 -5.39
CA ALA A 139 -5.69 -7.03 -6.42
C ALA A 139 -4.56 -5.99 -6.38
N LYS A 140 -3.37 -6.41 -6.78
CA LYS A 140 -2.20 -5.53 -6.86
C LYS A 140 -1.54 -5.61 -8.22
N PHE A 141 -1.21 -4.47 -8.81
CA PHE A 141 -0.41 -4.37 -10.03
C PHE A 141 0.87 -3.60 -9.75
N GLU A 142 1.99 -4.09 -10.27
CA GLU A 142 3.32 -3.53 -10.05
C GLU A 142 4.10 -3.44 -11.36
N PRO A 143 3.61 -2.68 -12.37
CA PRO A 143 4.33 -2.53 -13.63
C PRO A 143 5.68 -1.82 -13.40
N GLU A 144 6.66 -2.17 -14.22
CA GLU A 144 8.00 -1.59 -14.17
C GLU A 144 8.08 -0.24 -14.89
N GLU A 145 7.30 -0.08 -15.97
CA GLU A 145 7.22 1.13 -16.79
C GLU A 145 5.74 1.42 -17.15
N PRO A 146 5.09 2.41 -16.50
CA PRO A 146 5.62 3.25 -15.42
C PRO A 146 5.84 2.47 -14.12
N SER A 147 6.86 2.85 -13.34
CA SER A 147 7.09 2.27 -12.00
C SER A 147 5.95 2.67 -11.07
N LEU A 148 5.03 1.73 -10.82
CA LEU A 148 3.78 1.95 -10.08
C LEU A 148 3.56 0.82 -9.08
N ASN A 149 2.92 1.16 -7.96
CA ASN A 149 2.27 0.22 -7.06
C ASN A 149 0.78 0.56 -7.04
N LEU A 150 -0.03 -0.18 -7.79
CA LEU A 150 -1.48 -0.01 -7.81
C LEU A 150 -2.13 -1.07 -6.93
N SER A 151 -2.89 -0.64 -5.93
CA SER A 151 -3.79 -1.50 -5.17
C SER A 151 -5.23 -1.23 -5.60
N ILE A 152 -5.98 -2.30 -5.77
CA ILE A 152 -7.42 -2.28 -6.04
C ILE A 152 -8.10 -2.99 -4.86
N ASN A 153 -9.02 -2.30 -4.19
CA ASN A 153 -9.68 -2.79 -2.97
C ASN A 153 -11.19 -2.80 -3.18
N GLN A 154 -11.84 -3.92 -2.88
CA GLN A 154 -13.27 -4.04 -3.05
C GLN A 154 -14.03 -3.43 -1.86
N HIS A 155 -15.01 -2.57 -2.15
CA HIS A 155 -15.90 -1.98 -1.15
C HIS A 155 -17.36 -2.03 -1.62
N GLU A 156 -18.30 -2.19 -0.68
CA GLU A 156 -19.75 -2.24 -1.01
C GLU A 156 -20.28 -0.89 -1.52
N GLU A 157 -19.75 0.21 -0.98
CA GLU A 157 -20.08 1.57 -1.39
C GLU A 157 -18.82 2.24 -1.92
N ILE A 158 -18.83 2.61 -3.21
CA ILE A 158 -17.75 3.35 -3.85
C ILE A 158 -18.27 4.67 -4.40
N THR A 159 -17.42 5.69 -4.36
CA THR A 159 -17.67 6.97 -5.05
C THR A 159 -16.60 7.10 -6.13
N SER A 160 -17.02 7.31 -7.37
CA SER A 160 -16.08 7.57 -8.47
C SER A 160 -15.24 8.81 -8.17
N SER A 161 -13.95 8.75 -8.49
CA SER A 161 -13.05 9.90 -8.37
C SER A 161 -13.57 11.08 -9.18
N SER A 162 -13.51 12.29 -8.62
CA SER A 162 -13.82 13.53 -9.36
C SER A 162 -12.66 14.00 -10.24
N GLY A 163 -11.56 13.25 -10.28
CA GLY A 163 -10.37 13.53 -11.10
C GLY A 163 -10.03 12.38 -12.03
N HIS A 164 -8.79 12.37 -12.52
CA HIS A 164 -8.29 11.34 -13.43
C HIS A 164 -6.84 11.00 -13.14
N TYR A 165 -6.38 9.93 -13.78
CA TYR A 165 -5.01 9.43 -13.71
C TYR A 165 -4.39 9.49 -15.10
N GLY A 166 -3.06 9.60 -15.19
CA GLY A 166 -2.39 9.78 -16.48
C GLY A 166 -1.09 8.99 -16.59
N ILE A 167 -0.84 8.45 -17.78
CA ILE A 167 0.42 7.83 -18.19
C ILE A 167 1.02 8.72 -19.29
N GLN A 168 2.00 9.53 -18.90
CA GLN A 168 2.72 10.37 -19.86
C GLN A 168 3.79 9.54 -20.58
N VAL A 169 3.71 9.49 -21.91
CA VAL A 169 4.65 8.78 -22.78
C VAL A 169 5.52 9.76 -23.56
N LYS A 170 6.60 9.24 -24.17
CA LYS A 170 7.64 10.06 -24.81
C LYS A 170 7.31 10.49 -26.25
N SER A 171 6.30 9.88 -26.88
CA SER A 171 5.97 10.17 -28.27
C SER A 171 4.53 9.82 -28.63
N THR A 172 4.04 10.39 -29.72
CA THR A 172 2.73 10.03 -30.30
C THR A 172 2.69 8.56 -30.75
N ALA A 173 3.83 7.98 -31.15
CA ALA A 173 3.91 6.56 -31.47
C ALA A 173 3.58 5.66 -30.25
N GLU A 174 4.00 6.07 -29.04
CA GLU A 174 3.65 5.34 -27.83
C GLU A 174 2.16 5.47 -27.47
N VAL A 175 1.55 6.64 -27.73
CA VAL A 175 0.09 6.82 -27.59
C VAL A 175 -0.64 5.88 -28.56
N GLU A 176 -0.19 5.78 -29.81
CA GLU A 176 -0.77 4.90 -30.82
C GLU A 176 -0.59 3.40 -30.50
N ASN A 177 0.55 3.02 -29.92
CA ASN A 177 0.78 1.67 -29.41
C ASN A 177 -0.23 1.31 -28.32
N ALA A 178 -0.41 2.20 -27.34
CA ALA A 178 -1.41 2.01 -26.29
C ALA A 178 -2.83 1.94 -26.87
N ARG A 179 -3.18 2.84 -27.80
CA ARG A 179 -4.47 2.86 -28.48
C ARG A 179 -4.75 1.53 -29.19
N THR A 180 -3.78 1.03 -29.95
CA THR A 180 -3.90 -0.24 -30.69
C THR A 180 -4.09 -1.43 -29.73
N ARG A 181 -3.32 -1.48 -28.64
CA ARG A 181 -3.45 -2.52 -27.61
C ARG A 181 -4.84 -2.49 -26.96
N LEU A 182 -5.29 -1.32 -26.52
CA LEU A 182 -6.58 -1.13 -25.87
C LEU A 182 -7.76 -1.44 -26.82
N ALA A 183 -7.69 -0.96 -28.07
CA ALA A 183 -8.74 -1.23 -29.06
C ALA A 183 -8.84 -2.73 -29.38
N SER A 184 -7.70 -3.42 -29.47
CA SER A 184 -7.67 -4.88 -29.71
C SER A 184 -8.29 -5.69 -28.57
N ALA A 185 -8.32 -5.13 -27.36
CA ALA A 185 -8.96 -5.72 -26.19
C ALA A 185 -10.43 -5.28 -26.00
N GLY A 186 -10.97 -4.43 -26.88
CA GLY A 186 -12.36 -4.00 -26.85
C GLY A 186 -12.66 -2.82 -25.92
N PHE A 187 -11.67 -1.99 -25.60
CA PHE A 187 -11.90 -0.75 -24.84
C PHE A 187 -12.74 0.25 -25.64
N VAL A 188 -13.54 1.03 -24.91
CA VAL A 188 -14.14 2.27 -25.43
C VAL A 188 -13.11 3.38 -25.25
N ILE A 189 -12.63 3.93 -26.37
CA ILE A 189 -11.54 4.90 -26.40
C ILE A 189 -12.07 6.25 -26.90
N THR A 190 -11.75 7.31 -26.18
CA THR A 190 -11.95 8.69 -26.63
C THR A 190 -10.60 9.32 -26.96
N GLU A 191 -10.47 9.95 -28.13
CA GLU A 191 -9.19 10.48 -28.62
C GLU A 191 -9.20 12.01 -28.67
N GLU A 192 -8.10 12.64 -28.26
CA GLU A 192 -7.84 14.07 -28.44
C GLU A 192 -6.46 14.24 -29.08
N SER A 193 -6.40 14.77 -30.29
CA SER A 193 -5.16 14.98 -31.03
C SER A 193 -4.84 16.47 -31.15
N GLU A 194 -3.56 16.83 -31.00
CA GLU A 194 -3.06 18.22 -31.13
C GLU A 194 -3.92 19.25 -30.37
N THR A 195 -4.40 18.87 -29.18
CA THR A 195 -5.35 19.66 -28.40
C THR A 195 -4.62 20.52 -27.38
N ALA A 196 -4.84 21.83 -27.43
CA ALA A 196 -4.37 22.76 -26.41
C ALA A 196 -5.26 22.65 -25.16
N CYS A 197 -4.70 22.16 -24.06
CA CYS A 197 -5.38 21.98 -22.78
C CYS A 197 -4.35 21.98 -21.65
N CYS A 198 -4.74 22.51 -20.48
CA CYS A 198 -3.84 22.64 -19.32
C CYS A 198 -2.55 23.41 -19.62
N TYR A 199 -2.62 24.44 -20.47
CA TYR A 199 -1.49 25.27 -20.89
C TYR A 199 -0.41 24.54 -21.71
N ALA A 200 -0.77 23.44 -22.38
CA ALA A 200 0.13 22.68 -23.23
C ALA A 200 -0.63 22.10 -24.44
N VAL A 201 0.07 21.80 -25.54
CA VAL A 201 -0.49 21.04 -26.66
C VAL A 201 -0.20 19.56 -26.44
N GLN A 202 -1.24 18.73 -26.51
CA GLN A 202 -1.15 17.31 -26.18
C GLN A 202 -1.85 16.44 -27.21
N THR A 203 -1.36 15.21 -27.37
CA THR A 203 -2.09 14.12 -28.02
C THR A 203 -2.32 13.04 -26.98
N LYS A 204 -3.58 12.64 -26.80
CA LYS A 204 -3.99 11.72 -25.74
C LYS A 204 -5.15 10.83 -26.14
N ILE A 205 -5.24 9.71 -25.44
CA ILE A 205 -6.41 8.83 -25.45
C ILE A 205 -6.93 8.70 -24.02
N TRP A 206 -8.25 8.55 -23.89
CA TRP A 206 -8.94 8.32 -22.62
C TRP A 206 -9.64 6.98 -22.62
N VAL A 207 -9.58 6.31 -21.48
CA VAL A 207 -10.37 5.11 -21.17
C VAL A 207 -10.92 5.23 -19.76
N VAL A 208 -12.09 4.63 -19.52
CA VAL A 208 -12.74 4.65 -18.20
C VAL A 208 -12.96 3.24 -17.71
N ASP A 209 -12.60 2.99 -16.45
CA ASP A 209 -12.77 1.69 -15.83
C ASP A 209 -14.26 1.38 -15.49
N PRO A 210 -14.59 0.16 -15.04
CA PRO A 210 -15.95 -0.22 -14.69
C PRO A 210 -16.61 0.66 -13.61
N ASP A 211 -15.81 1.33 -12.78
CA ASP A 211 -16.23 2.12 -11.64
C ASP A 211 -16.26 3.63 -11.93
N GLY A 212 -15.82 4.04 -13.12
CA GLY A 212 -15.83 5.44 -13.57
C GLY A 212 -14.50 6.17 -13.43
N ASN A 213 -13.42 5.48 -13.04
CA ASN A 213 -12.10 6.09 -12.96
C ASN A 213 -11.54 6.34 -14.36
N MET A 214 -11.26 7.61 -14.67
CA MET A 214 -10.73 8.03 -15.95
C MET A 214 -9.20 7.93 -16.00
N TRP A 215 -8.69 7.36 -17.08
CA TRP A 215 -7.27 7.23 -17.37
C TRP A 215 -6.93 7.84 -18.72
N GLU A 216 -5.91 8.70 -18.77
CA GLU A 216 -5.30 9.17 -20.01
C GLU A 216 -3.94 8.51 -20.29
N VAL A 217 -3.66 8.24 -21.56
CA VAL A 217 -2.30 7.99 -22.06
C VAL A 217 -1.98 9.12 -23.03
N PHE A 218 -0.95 9.92 -22.72
CA PHE A 218 -0.73 11.17 -23.42
C PHE A 218 0.74 11.50 -23.67
N VAL A 219 0.97 12.36 -24.65
CA VAL A 219 2.25 13.03 -24.88
C VAL A 219 2.02 14.54 -24.95
N VAL A 220 2.91 15.30 -24.31
CA VAL A 220 2.99 16.75 -24.48
C VAL A 220 3.86 17.05 -25.69
N THR A 221 3.29 17.69 -26.71
CA THR A 221 4.00 18.06 -27.94
C THR A 221 4.51 19.50 -27.90
N GLU A 222 3.81 20.37 -27.16
CA GLU A 222 4.27 21.74 -26.86
C GLU A 222 4.00 22.05 -25.39
N ALA A 223 5.00 22.57 -24.69
CA ALA A 223 4.93 22.77 -23.24
C ALA A 223 4.12 24.00 -22.80
N GLU A 224 3.83 24.91 -23.73
CA GLU A 224 3.16 26.18 -23.44
C GLU A 224 2.04 26.41 -24.47
N ALA A 225 0.85 26.73 -23.98
CA ALA A 225 -0.33 27.15 -24.74
C ALA A 225 -1.15 28.14 -23.88
N ASP A 226 -1.96 28.97 -24.52
CA ASP A 226 -2.75 30.00 -23.80
C ASP A 226 -4.02 29.39 -23.16
N GLU A 227 -4.44 28.21 -23.60
CA GLU A 227 -5.65 27.51 -23.17
C GLU A 227 -5.46 26.67 -21.88
N GLY A 228 -6.21 26.99 -20.82
CA GLY A 228 -6.31 26.17 -19.60
C GLY A 228 -7.33 25.02 -19.69
N CYS A 229 -7.45 24.17 -18.66
CA CYS A 229 -8.57 23.19 -18.53
C CYS A 229 -9.80 23.92 -17.95
N GLY A 230 -10.95 23.75 -18.61
CA GLY A 230 -12.23 24.39 -18.29
C GLY A 230 -13.40 23.43 -18.52
N PRO A 231 -14.66 23.83 -18.27
CA PRO A 231 -15.82 22.93 -18.25
C PRO A 231 -16.06 22.14 -19.55
N ASP A 232 -15.58 22.66 -20.67
CA ASP A 232 -15.73 22.02 -21.98
C ASP A 232 -14.65 20.97 -22.27
N CYS A 233 -13.61 20.89 -21.44
CA CYS A 233 -12.52 19.93 -21.60
C CYS A 233 -12.97 18.53 -21.17
N ILE A 234 -12.44 17.50 -21.85
CA ILE A 234 -12.73 16.09 -21.53
C ILE A 234 -12.36 15.72 -20.08
N CYS A 235 -11.41 16.44 -19.47
CA CYS A 235 -11.09 16.35 -18.03
C CYS A 235 -12.32 16.47 -17.10
N PHE A 236 -13.44 17.03 -17.56
CA PHE A 236 -14.69 17.23 -16.80
C PHE A 236 -15.90 16.49 -17.35
N GLN A 237 -15.75 15.69 -18.41
CA GLN A 237 -16.88 15.03 -19.06
C GLN A 237 -17.07 13.61 -18.53
N GLU A 238 -18.32 13.14 -18.50
CA GLU A 238 -18.59 11.72 -18.30
C GLU A 238 -18.34 10.97 -19.60
N LEU A 239 -17.35 10.06 -19.58
CA LEU A 239 -17.04 9.18 -20.69
C LEU A 239 -17.60 7.77 -20.47
N GLU A 240 -17.81 7.04 -21.56
CA GLU A 240 -18.32 5.67 -21.53
C GLU A 240 -17.30 4.70 -20.91
N ARG A 241 -17.80 3.81 -20.04
CA ARG A 241 -16.99 2.81 -19.31
C ARG A 241 -16.62 1.63 -20.19
N SER A 242 -15.41 1.12 -20.02
CA SER A 242 -14.92 -0.08 -20.68
C SER A 242 -15.14 -1.33 -19.83
N TYR A 243 -15.76 -2.35 -20.41
CA TYR A 243 -15.92 -3.67 -19.81
C TYR A 243 -15.24 -4.70 -20.72
N VAL A 244 -14.04 -5.11 -20.36
CA VAL A 244 -13.19 -5.96 -21.20
C VAL A 244 -12.96 -7.32 -20.56
N GLN A 245 -12.75 -8.32 -21.39
CA GLN A 245 -12.31 -9.63 -20.94
C GLN A 245 -10.79 -9.63 -20.81
N ALA A 246 -10.25 -10.38 -19.84
CA ALA A 246 -8.81 -10.50 -19.69
C ALA A 246 -8.25 -11.22 -20.93
N PRO A 247 -7.17 -10.72 -21.54
CA PRO A 247 -6.45 -11.45 -22.58
C PRO A 247 -5.96 -12.81 -22.05
N GLU A 248 -5.99 -13.84 -22.88
CA GLU A 248 -5.48 -15.19 -22.54
C GLU A 248 -4.00 -15.15 -22.09
N ALA A 249 -3.23 -14.14 -22.50
CA ALA A 249 -1.85 -13.96 -22.07
C ALA A 249 -1.69 -13.59 -20.58
N PHE A 250 -2.75 -13.09 -19.93
CA PHE A 250 -2.74 -12.68 -18.53
C PHE A 250 -3.55 -13.62 -17.62
N THR A 251 -4.16 -14.67 -18.17
CA THR A 251 -4.71 -15.76 -17.34
C THR A 251 -3.54 -16.53 -16.74
N THR A 252 -3.24 -16.26 -15.46
CA THR A 252 -2.23 -16.95 -14.66
C THR A 252 -2.46 -18.48 -14.67
N PRO A 253 -1.40 -19.32 -14.57
CA PRO A 253 -1.54 -20.76 -14.29
C PRO A 253 -2.30 -21.07 -12.99
#